data_AF-A0A091GWA5-F1
#
_entry.id   AF-A0A091GWA5-F1
#
_cell.length_a   1.000
_cell.length_b   1.000
_cell.length_c   1.000
_cell.angle_alpha   90.00
_cell.angle_beta   90.00
_cell.angle_gamma   90.00
#
_symmetry.space_group_name_H-M   'P 1'
#
loop_
_entity.id
_entity.type
_entity.pdbx_description
1 polymer ?
#
loop_
_entity_poly.entity_id
_entity_poly.type
_entity_poly.pdbx_seq_one_letter_code
_entity_poly.pdbx_strand_id
1 'polypeptide(L)'
;SRFLEVERPRFSKASRTLAFVYPYLFDSIPLFYRFYRCAVESCSEAAILVHYKHSVFAFLTCFIFASHLPERLAPGHFDYIGHSHQVFHICGIIGTYFQMEAIMMDMAERHDHLLPTPLLPSSLQTLSSMGISMAVSMAVIGVCAMSLRFMPEP
;
A
#
# COMPACT_ATOMS: atom_id res chain seq x y z
N SER A 1 12.83 -13.20 11.75
CA SER A 1 13.56 -13.73 12.90
C SER A 1 13.13 -12.98 14.16
N ARG A 2 12.57 -13.68 15.15
CA ARG A 2 12.18 -13.08 16.43
C ARG A 2 13.40 -12.47 17.16
N PHE A 3 14.60 -12.97 16.87
CA PHE A 3 15.89 -12.50 17.39
C PHE A 3 16.25 -11.05 17.02
N LEU A 4 16.10 -10.61 15.77
CA LEU A 4 16.37 -9.20 15.39
C LEU A 4 15.38 -8.22 16.04
N GLU A 5 14.14 -8.67 16.33
CA GLU A 5 13.15 -7.87 17.06
C GLU A 5 13.50 -7.74 18.54
N VAL A 6 14.17 -8.74 19.12
CA VAL A 6 14.70 -8.71 20.50
C VAL A 6 15.99 -7.90 20.59
N GLU A 7 16.91 -8.07 19.64
CA GLU A 7 18.25 -7.46 19.66
C GLU A 7 18.25 -6.01 19.15
N ARG A 8 17.43 -5.68 18.13
CA ARG A 8 17.31 -4.34 17.55
C ARG A 8 15.84 -3.97 17.25
N PRO A 9 15.00 -3.78 18.28
CA PRO A 9 13.55 -3.57 18.13
C PRO A 9 13.20 -2.36 17.27
N ARG A 10 13.95 -1.25 17.40
CA ARG A 10 13.70 -0.03 16.62
C ARG A 10 13.97 -0.22 15.13
N PHE A 11 15.06 -0.93 14.79
CA PHE A 11 15.42 -1.18 13.39
C PHE A 11 14.42 -2.13 12.73
N SER A 12 14.00 -3.20 13.42
CA SER A 12 12.99 -4.13 12.91
C SER A 12 11.66 -3.42 12.63
N LYS A 13 11.20 -2.55 13.54
CA LYS A 13 9.98 -1.74 13.35
C LYS A 13 10.11 -0.76 12.19
N ALA A 14 11.23 -0.05 12.08
CA ALA A 14 11.48 0.89 11.00
C ALA A 14 11.52 0.19 9.63
N SER A 15 12.26 -0.91 9.52
CA SER A 15 12.35 -1.71 8.29
C SER A 15 10.97 -2.25 7.86
N ARG A 16 10.17 -2.74 8.81
CA ARG A 16 8.80 -3.20 8.54
C ARG A 16 7.89 -2.09 8.05
N THR A 17 7.95 -0.92 8.67
CA THR A 17 7.16 0.24 8.24
C THR A 17 7.58 0.72 6.85
N LEU A 18 8.90 0.81 6.61
CA LEU A 18 9.44 1.21 5.31
C LEU A 18 9.07 0.24 4.19
N ALA A 19 9.02 -1.07 4.47
CA ALA A 19 8.60 -2.09 3.51
C ALA A 19 7.16 -1.88 3.00
N PHE A 20 6.29 -1.20 3.75
CA PHE A 20 4.94 -0.84 3.31
C PHE A 20 4.85 0.57 2.74
N VAL A 21 5.53 1.54 3.35
CA VAL A 21 5.47 2.95 2.93
C VAL A 21 6.12 3.17 1.57
N TYR A 22 7.28 2.53 1.32
CA TYR A 22 8.03 2.75 0.09
C TYR A 22 7.25 2.31 -1.17
N PRO A 23 6.71 1.08 -1.26
CA PRO A 23 5.89 0.69 -2.42
C PRO A 23 4.69 1.60 -2.61
N TYR A 24 3.97 1.94 -1.53
CA TYR A 24 2.82 2.83 -1.61
C TYR A 24 3.16 4.19 -2.23
N LEU A 25 4.25 4.82 -1.76
CA LEU A 25 4.67 6.12 -2.29
C LEU A 25 5.08 6.02 -3.75
N PHE A 26 5.82 4.97 -4.12
CA PHE A 26 6.28 4.74 -5.48
C PHE A 26 5.11 4.55 -6.46
N ASP A 27 4.18 3.65 -6.12
CA ASP A 27 3.01 3.36 -6.96
C ASP A 27 2.04 4.55 -7.04
N SER A 28 2.03 5.41 -6.01
CA SER A 28 1.16 6.59 -5.94
C SER A 28 1.75 7.86 -6.56
N ILE A 29 2.97 7.83 -7.13
CA ILE A 29 3.59 9.01 -7.78
C ILE A 29 2.64 9.67 -8.81
N PRO A 30 2.01 8.92 -9.76
CA PRO A 30 1.11 9.53 -10.74
C PRO A 30 -0.11 10.17 -10.09
N LEU A 31 -0.59 9.59 -8.99
CA LEU A 31 -1.73 10.10 -8.25
C LEU A 31 -1.39 11.41 -7.54
N PHE A 32 -0.25 11.49 -6.85
CA PHE A 32 0.20 12.71 -6.20
C PHE A 32 0.44 13.83 -7.20
N TYR A 33 0.98 13.50 -8.38
CA TYR A 33 1.09 14.46 -9.47
C TYR A 33 -0.29 14.96 -9.94
N ARG A 34 -1.27 14.07 -10.08
CA ARG A 34 -2.66 14.44 -10.42
C ARG A 34 -3.30 15.34 -9.36
N PHE A 35 -3.09 15.07 -8.07
CA PHE A 35 -3.54 15.96 -6.98
C PHE A 35 -2.91 17.34 -7.07
N TYR A 36 -1.60 17.41 -7.29
CA TYR A 36 -0.90 18.69 -7.46
C TYR A 36 -1.48 19.49 -8.64
N ARG A 37 -1.65 18.84 -9.79
CA ARG A 37 -2.26 19.47 -10.98
C ARG A 37 -3.67 19.97 -10.69
N CYS A 38 -4.50 19.16 -10.04
CA CYS A 38 -5.86 19.56 -9.70
C CYS A 38 -5.94 20.69 -8.68
N ALA A 39 -4.98 20.79 -7.77
CA ALA A 39 -4.89 21.91 -6.83
C ALA A 39 -4.53 23.23 -7.54
N VAL A 40 -3.74 23.18 -8.61
CA VAL A 40 -3.33 24.37 -9.39
C VAL A 40 -4.36 24.75 -10.44
N GLU A 41 -4.91 23.78 -11.16
CA GLU A 41 -5.75 24.01 -12.36
C GLU A 41 -7.26 23.86 -12.08
N SER A 42 -7.66 23.53 -10.84
CA SER A 42 -9.06 23.28 -10.44
C SER A 42 -9.76 22.20 -11.29
N CYS A 43 -9.64 20.94 -10.89
CA CYS A 43 -10.34 19.83 -11.54
C CYS A 43 -11.80 19.69 -11.06
N SER A 44 -12.69 19.26 -11.95
CA SER A 44 -14.08 18.89 -11.64
C SER A 44 -14.36 17.38 -11.71
N GLU A 45 -13.31 16.55 -11.79
CA GLU A 45 -13.40 15.10 -11.93
C GLU A 45 -13.85 14.44 -10.60
N ALA A 46 -14.96 13.69 -10.64
CA ALA A 46 -15.49 13.03 -9.45
C ALA A 46 -14.53 11.97 -8.85
N ALA A 47 -13.71 11.33 -9.70
CA ALA A 47 -12.73 10.33 -9.28
C ALA A 47 -11.66 10.90 -8.32
N ILE A 48 -11.32 12.20 -8.44
CA ILE A 48 -10.32 12.85 -7.57
C ILE A 48 -10.74 12.82 -6.10
N LEU A 49 -12.02 13.03 -5.82
CA LEU A 49 -12.52 12.99 -4.45
C LEU A 49 -12.39 11.58 -3.85
N VAL A 50 -12.68 10.55 -4.65
CA VAL A 50 -12.56 9.15 -4.21
C VAL A 50 -11.09 8.78 -3.99
N HIS A 51 -10.20 9.20 -4.87
CA HIS A 51 -8.75 9.08 -4.69
C HIS A 51 -8.25 9.78 -3.42
N TYR A 52 -8.77 10.98 -3.12
CA TYR A 52 -8.43 11.68 -1.89
C TYR A 52 -8.86 10.90 -0.65
N LYS A 53 -10.08 10.33 -0.65
CA LYS A 53 -10.56 9.43 0.42
C LYS A 53 -9.62 8.23 0.58
N HIS A 54 -9.24 7.58 -0.52
CA HIS A 54 -8.25 6.50 -0.50
C HIS A 54 -6.93 6.95 0.17
N SER A 55 -6.35 8.09 -0.25
CA SER A 55 -5.09 8.59 0.32
C SER A 55 -5.18 8.91 1.81
N VAL A 56 -6.32 9.46 2.27
CA VAL A 56 -6.55 9.70 3.70
C VAL A 56 -6.59 8.39 4.48
N PHE A 57 -7.30 7.37 3.99
CA PHE A 57 -7.37 6.07 4.65
C PHE A 57 -6.03 5.32 4.60
N ALA A 58 -5.26 5.44 3.52
CA ALA A 58 -3.91 4.88 3.42
C ALA A 58 -2.96 5.54 4.44
N PHE A 59 -3.00 6.87 4.57
CA PHE A 59 -2.26 7.59 5.60
C PHE A 59 -2.68 7.15 7.00
N LEU A 60 -3.99 7.09 7.27
CA LEU A 60 -4.52 6.67 8.58
C LEU A 60 -4.08 5.25 8.94
N THR A 61 -4.12 4.34 7.97
CA THR A 61 -3.62 2.95 8.11
C THR A 61 -2.16 2.95 8.55
N CYS A 62 -1.29 3.68 7.85
CA CYS A 62 0.12 3.80 8.22
C CYS A 62 0.31 4.46 9.59
N PHE A 63 -0.44 5.53 9.88
CA PHE A 63 -0.36 6.27 11.13
C PHE A 63 -0.74 5.41 12.34
N ILE A 64 -1.85 4.67 12.26
CA ILE A 64 -2.30 3.77 13.33
C ILE A 64 -1.27 2.66 13.56
N PHE A 65 -0.76 2.07 12.46
CA PHE A 65 0.28 1.03 12.53
C PHE A 65 1.55 1.52 13.23
N ALA A 66 2.01 2.72 12.91
CA ALA A 66 3.25 3.27 13.45
C ALA A 66 3.10 3.82 14.88
N SER A 67 1.93 4.39 15.21
CA SER A 67 1.70 5.08 16.49
C SER A 67 1.22 4.16 17.62
N HIS A 68 0.56 3.04 17.30
CA HIS A 68 -0.11 2.14 18.23
C HIS A 68 -1.20 2.83 19.07
N LEU A 69 -1.96 3.72 18.43
CA LEU A 69 -3.13 4.38 19.02
C LEU A 69 -4.41 3.58 18.72
N PRO A 70 -5.38 3.51 19.65
CA PRO A 70 -5.50 4.28 20.89
C PRO A 70 -4.92 3.63 22.16
N GLU A 71 -4.50 2.36 22.13
CA GLU A 71 -4.07 1.60 23.33
C GLU A 71 -2.88 2.22 24.07
N ARG A 72 -2.04 2.99 23.36
CA ARG A 72 -0.95 3.74 23.98
C ARG A 72 -1.41 4.89 24.86
N LEU A 73 -2.62 5.43 24.63
CA LEU A 73 -3.21 6.51 25.43
C LEU A 73 -4.02 5.99 26.63
N ALA A 74 -4.64 4.81 26.50
CA ALA A 74 -5.38 4.17 27.59
C ALA A 74 -5.04 2.67 27.67
N PRO A 75 -3.91 2.32 28.32
CA PRO A 75 -3.51 0.92 28.52
C PRO A 75 -4.59 0.16 29.31
N GLY A 76 -4.93 -1.06 28.87
CA GLY A 76 -5.95 -1.90 29.53
C GLY A 76 -7.40 -1.65 29.07
N HIS A 77 -7.66 -0.60 28.29
CA HIS A 77 -9.02 -0.29 27.81
C HIS A 77 -9.34 -0.90 26.44
N PHE A 78 -8.31 -1.22 25.65
CA PHE A 78 -8.46 -1.67 24.26
C PHE A 78 -7.99 -3.11 24.05
N ASP A 79 -7.90 -3.91 25.13
CA ASP A 79 -7.25 -5.22 25.09
C ASP A 79 -7.96 -6.26 24.18
N TYR A 80 -9.28 -6.11 23.99
CA TYR A 80 -10.08 -7.02 23.17
C TYR A 80 -10.70 -6.36 21.93
N ILE A 81 -11.14 -5.11 22.03
CA ILE A 81 -11.84 -4.38 20.97
C ILE A 81 -11.22 -2.99 20.81
N GLY A 82 -10.98 -2.59 19.57
CA GLY A 82 -10.56 -1.23 19.22
C GLY A 82 -9.07 -0.95 19.37
N HIS A 83 -8.22 -1.96 19.63
CA HIS A 83 -6.78 -1.77 19.57
C HIS A 83 -6.31 -1.41 18.15
N SER A 84 -5.17 -0.74 18.05
CA SER A 84 -4.62 -0.20 16.80
C SER A 84 -4.61 -1.20 15.66
N HIS A 85 -4.28 -2.46 15.90
CA HIS A 85 -4.24 -3.47 14.84
C HIS A 85 -5.63 -3.76 14.24
N GLN A 86 -6.70 -3.74 15.03
CA GLN A 86 -8.07 -3.85 14.51
C GLN A 86 -8.44 -2.61 13.67
N VAL A 87 -8.16 -1.42 14.21
CA VAL A 87 -8.46 -0.17 13.51
C VAL A 87 -7.64 -0.05 12.22
N PHE A 88 -6.38 -0.49 12.24
CA PHE A 88 -5.51 -0.62 11.07
C PHE A 88 -6.16 -1.46 9.97
N HIS A 89 -6.69 -2.65 10.30
CA HIS A 89 -7.37 -3.50 9.32
C HIS A 89 -8.61 -2.83 8.76
N ILE A 90 -9.42 -2.19 9.60
CA ILE A 90 -10.63 -1.47 9.17
C ILE A 90 -10.26 -0.34 8.20
N CYS A 91 -9.29 0.50 8.56
CA CYS A 91 -8.82 1.58 7.70
C CYS A 91 -8.24 1.06 6.39
N GLY A 92 -7.47 -0.04 6.43
CA GLY A 92 -6.92 -0.68 5.25
C GLY A 92 -7.99 -1.19 4.30
N ILE A 93 -9.02 -1.87 4.81
CA ILE A 93 -10.15 -2.38 4.01
C ILE A 93 -10.92 -1.23 3.35
N ILE A 94 -11.26 -0.18 4.11
CA ILE A 94 -11.95 1.00 3.58
C ILE A 94 -11.09 1.73 2.56
N GLY A 95 -9.78 1.84 2.82
CA GLY A 95 -8.81 2.42 1.89
C GLY A 95 -8.77 1.66 0.56
N THR A 96 -8.70 0.32 0.60
CA THR A 96 -8.73 -0.54 -0.59
C THR A 96 -10.07 -0.45 -1.33
N TYR A 97 -11.19 -0.33 -0.60
CA TYR A 97 -12.50 -0.11 -1.22
C TYR A 97 -12.50 1.17 -2.07
N PHE A 98 -12.07 2.31 -1.50
CA PHE A 98 -11.98 3.55 -2.26
C PHE A 98 -10.93 3.50 -3.36
N GLN A 99 -9.84 2.75 -3.18
CA GLN A 99 -8.86 2.52 -4.23
C GLN A 99 -9.49 1.86 -5.46
N MET A 100 -10.25 0.77 -5.23
CA MET A 100 -10.90 0.04 -6.32
C MET A 100 -12.00 0.87 -6.96
N GLU A 101 -12.82 1.56 -6.16
CA GLU A 101 -13.85 2.47 -6.66
C GLU A 101 -13.25 3.56 -7.56
N ALA A 102 -12.19 4.24 -7.11
CA ALA A 102 -11.55 5.30 -7.89
C ALA A 102 -10.90 4.79 -9.18
N ILE A 103 -10.26 3.61 -9.14
CA ILE A 103 -9.69 2.98 -10.34
C ILE A 103 -10.80 2.61 -11.34
N MET A 104 -11.93 2.05 -10.87
CA MET A 104 -13.04 1.73 -11.77
C MET A 104 -13.65 3.00 -12.40
N MET A 105 -13.74 4.10 -11.66
CA MET A 105 -14.19 5.38 -12.20
C MET A 105 -13.22 5.91 -13.28
N ASP A 106 -11.91 5.88 -13.00
CA ASP A 106 -10.90 6.28 -13.98
C ASP A 106 -10.93 5.41 -15.22
N MET A 107 -11.10 4.09 -15.05
CA MET A 107 -11.22 3.16 -16.17
C MET A 107 -12.43 3.49 -17.03
N ALA A 108 -13.60 3.74 -16.42
CA ALA A 108 -14.82 4.09 -17.14
C ALA A 108 -14.69 5.43 -17.88
N GLU A 109 -14.14 6.45 -17.24
CA GLU A 109 -13.96 7.79 -17.84
C GLU A 109 -12.95 7.79 -19.00
N ARG A 110 -11.88 6.99 -18.87
CA ARG A 110 -10.78 6.97 -19.84
C ARG A 110 -10.97 5.93 -20.93
N HIS A 111 -11.92 5.00 -20.78
CA HIS A 111 -12.15 3.90 -21.71
C HIS A 111 -12.22 4.38 -23.16
N ASP A 112 -13.14 5.30 -23.46
CA ASP A 112 -13.41 5.75 -24.82
C ASP A 112 -12.27 6.61 -25.40
N HIS A 113 -11.50 7.28 -24.53
CA HIS A 113 -10.34 8.09 -24.93
C HIS A 113 -9.10 7.24 -25.24
N LEU A 114 -8.98 6.05 -24.62
CA LEU A 114 -7.80 5.20 -24.76
C LEU A 114 -7.93 4.16 -25.87
N LEU A 115 -9.15 3.74 -26.21
CA LEU A 115 -9.43 2.79 -27.30
C LEU A 115 -8.82 3.16 -28.67
N PRO A 116 -8.78 4.43 -29.11
CA PRO A 116 -8.19 4.80 -30.39
C PRO A 116 -6.66 4.78 -30.40
N THR A 117 -6.02 4.57 -29.25
CA THR A 117 -4.58 4.78 -29.08
C THR A 117 -3.80 3.55 -29.57
N PRO A 118 -2.90 3.68 -30.56
CA PRO A 118 -2.11 2.56 -31.09
C PRO A 118 -1.05 2.00 -30.12
N LEU A 119 -0.96 2.53 -28.89
CA LEU A 119 0.00 2.18 -27.85
C LEU A 119 -0.58 1.28 -26.75
N LEU A 120 -1.77 0.70 -26.94
CA LEU A 120 -2.33 -0.27 -26.00
C LEU A 120 -1.35 -1.45 -25.82
N PRO A 121 -0.93 -1.78 -24.58
CA PRO A 121 -0.01 -2.89 -24.35
C PRO A 121 -0.64 -4.18 -24.86
N SER A 122 0.12 -4.91 -25.69
CA SER A 122 -0.32 -6.21 -26.20
C SER A 122 -0.53 -7.20 -25.05
N SER A 123 -1.43 -8.17 -25.22
CA SER A 123 -1.67 -9.22 -24.22
C SER A 123 -0.38 -9.95 -23.81
N LEU A 124 0.57 -10.08 -24.75
CA LEU A 124 1.88 -10.69 -24.50
C LEU A 124 2.76 -9.81 -23.60
N GLN A 125 2.76 -8.48 -23.79
CA GLN A 125 3.50 -7.56 -22.92
C GLN A 125 2.92 -7.57 -21.50
N THR A 126 1.59 -7.55 -21.38
CA THR A 126 0.92 -7.63 -20.07
C THR A 126 1.25 -8.96 -19.38
N LEU A 127 1.07 -10.09 -20.06
CA LEU A 127 1.34 -11.41 -19.49
C LEU A 127 2.82 -11.61 -19.14
N SER A 128 3.74 -11.13 -19.98
CA SER A 128 5.18 -11.23 -19.71
C SER A 128 5.60 -10.37 -18.52
N SER A 129 5.11 -9.14 -18.40
CA SER A 129 5.38 -8.28 -17.23
C SER A 129 4.86 -8.88 -15.92
N MET A 130 3.65 -9.46 -15.94
CA MET A 130 3.09 -10.19 -14.80
C MET A 130 3.96 -11.41 -14.44
N GLY A 131 4.36 -12.20 -15.44
CA GLY A 131 5.22 -13.37 -15.25
C GLY A 131 6.59 -13.03 -14.66
N ILE A 132 7.23 -11.96 -15.18
CA ILE A 132 8.52 -11.46 -14.65
C ILE A 132 8.35 -10.99 -13.21
N SER A 133 7.32 -10.20 -12.90
CA SER A 133 7.05 -9.72 -11.55
C SER A 133 6.85 -10.87 -10.56
N MET A 134 6.09 -11.90 -10.96
CA MET A 134 5.88 -13.10 -10.14
C MET A 134 7.17 -13.89 -9.95
N ALA A 135 7.97 -14.08 -11.00
CA ALA A 135 9.25 -14.79 -10.91
C ALA A 135 10.24 -14.06 -9.99
N VAL A 136 10.36 -12.74 -10.11
CA VAL A 136 11.21 -11.92 -9.24
C VAL A 136 10.74 -12.01 -7.78
N SER A 137 9.43 -11.90 -7.55
CA SER A 137 8.86 -12.02 -6.19
C SER A 137 9.16 -13.38 -5.57
N MET A 138 8.99 -14.47 -6.33
CA MET A 138 9.32 -15.83 -5.89
C MET A 138 10.82 -16.01 -5.62
N ALA A 139 11.69 -15.41 -6.45
CA ALA A 139 13.13 -15.45 -6.22
C ALA A 139 13.52 -14.72 -4.93
N VAL A 140 12.97 -13.53 -4.68
CA VAL A 140 13.18 -12.78 -3.43
C VAL A 140 12.73 -13.59 -2.22
N ILE A 141 11.51 -14.15 -2.26
CA ILE A 141 10.98 -15.01 -1.20
C ILE A 141 11.89 -16.22 -0.99
N GLY A 142 12.33 -16.88 -2.07
CA GLY A 142 13.24 -18.03 -2.02
C GLY A 142 14.57 -17.69 -1.36
N VAL A 143 15.20 -16.58 -1.74
CA VAL A 143 16.45 -16.10 -1.13
C VAL A 143 16.24 -15.83 0.36
N CYS A 144 15.21 -15.08 0.73
CA CYS A 144 14.91 -14.80 2.14
C CYS A 144 14.64 -16.08 2.95
N ALA A 145 13.89 -17.04 2.39
CA ALA A 145 13.61 -18.31 3.03
C ALA A 145 14.86 -19.16 3.23
N MET A 146 15.78 -19.16 2.27
CA MET A 146 17.07 -19.84 2.39
C MET A 146 17.96 -19.17 3.44
N SER A 147 18.04 -17.83 3.46
CA SER A 147 18.79 -17.08 4.47
C SER A 147 18.32 -17.36 5.91
N LEU A 148 17.03 -17.65 6.11
CA LEU A 148 16.50 -18.03 7.41
C LEU A 148 16.98 -19.42 7.88
N ARG A 149 17.23 -20.37 6.97
CA ARG A 149 17.72 -21.71 7.32
C ARG A 149 19.18 -21.71 7.81
N PHE A 150 19.95 -20.70 7.41
CA PHE A 150 21.35 -20.56 7.79
C PHE A 150 21.55 -19.75 9.08
N MET A 151 20.46 -19.29 9.71
CA MET A 151 20.59 -18.72 11.04
C MET A 151 20.81 -19.85 12.06
N PRO A 152 21.87 -19.82 12.87
CA PRO A 152 22.04 -20.79 13.94
C PRO A 152 20.86 -20.71 14.91
N GLU A 153 20.28 -21.86 15.23
CA GLU A 153 19.34 -22.01 16.36
C GLU A 153 20.09 -21.64 17.65
N PRO A 154 19.43 -20.97 18.62
CA PRO A 154 20.05 -20.59 19.90
C PRO A 154 20.42 -21.79 20.77
#